data_AF-G2ZSG8-F1
#
_entry.id   AF-G2ZSG8-F1
#
_cell.length_a   1.000
_cell.length_b   1.000
_cell.length_c   1.000
_cell.angle_alpha   90.00
_cell.angle_beta   90.00
_cell.angle_gamma   90.00
#
_symmetry.space_group_name_H-M   'P 1'
#
loop_
_entity.id
_entity.type
_entity.pdbx_description
1 polymer ?
#
loop_
_entity_poly.entity_id
_entity_poly.type
_entity_poly.pdbx_seq_one_letter_code
_entity_poly.pdbx_strand_id
1 'polypeptide(L)'
;MDRIKDRLDWFALYADDGRVDDEIFCNQIKRGQFRLHPKGPSGRSDGCIVIDDRRDFYRLRALLSCHRAHPVPGSNLVAYGKVVVR
;
A
#
# COMPACT_ATOMS: atom_id res chain seq x y z
N MET A 1 3.53 -9.37 22.24
CA MET A 1 2.18 -8.91 21.85
C MET A 1 2.35 -7.66 20.98
N ASP A 2 2.64 -7.76 19.67
CA ASP A 2 2.76 -6.55 18.81
C ASP A 2 2.71 -6.78 17.29
N ARG A 3 2.93 -8.01 16.78
CA ARG A 3 2.95 -8.28 15.33
C ARG A 3 1.63 -8.03 14.57
N ILE A 4 0.50 -7.86 15.27
CA ILE A 4 -0.81 -7.58 14.64
C ILE A 4 -1.00 -6.07 14.44
N LYS A 5 -0.49 -5.21 15.34
CA LYS A 5 -0.62 -3.75 15.20
C LYS A 5 0.17 -3.21 14.02
N ASP A 6 1.37 -3.73 13.78
CA ASP A 6 2.26 -3.22 12.74
C ASP A 6 1.61 -3.23 11.34
N ARG A 7 0.79 -4.24 11.02
CA ARG A 7 0.19 -4.40 9.69
C ARG A 7 -1.09 -3.58 9.47
N LEU A 8 -1.75 -3.15 10.55
CA LEU A 8 -2.95 -2.30 10.45
C LEU A 8 -2.62 -0.89 9.96
N ASP A 9 -1.37 -0.47 10.12
CA ASP A 9 -0.91 0.83 9.67
C ASP A 9 -0.50 0.87 8.20
N TRP A 10 -0.38 -0.29 7.54
CA TRP A 10 0.08 -0.37 6.15
C TRP A 10 -1.00 0.10 5.19
N PHE A 11 -0.60 0.73 4.09
CA PHE A 11 -1.53 1.03 3.01
C PHE A 11 -1.55 -0.10 2.01
N ALA A 12 -2.75 -0.50 1.58
CA ALA A 12 -2.91 -1.38 0.43
C ALA A 12 -2.72 -0.60 -0.88
N LEU A 13 -1.99 -1.21 -1.82
CA LEU A 13 -1.73 -0.68 -3.15
C LEU A 13 -2.55 -1.49 -4.15
N TYR A 14 -3.53 -0.84 -4.75
CA TYR A 14 -4.37 -1.41 -5.80
C TYR A 14 -3.86 -0.90 -7.15
N ALA A 15 -3.90 -1.77 -8.17
CA ALA A 15 -3.58 -1.36 -9.52
C ALA A 15 -4.63 -0.37 -10.05
N ASP A 16 -4.19 0.61 -10.82
CA ASP A 16 -5.09 1.52 -11.54
C ASP A 16 -5.35 0.95 -12.94
N ASP A 17 -5.98 -0.23 -13.00
CA ASP A 17 -6.27 -0.98 -14.24
C ASP A 17 -7.78 -1.02 -14.57
N GLY A 18 -8.58 -0.21 -13.87
CA GLY A 18 -10.03 -0.18 -13.97
C GLY A 18 -10.76 -1.20 -13.11
N ARG A 19 -10.03 -2.03 -12.36
CA ARG A 19 -10.58 -2.95 -11.36
C ARG A 19 -10.13 -2.52 -9.96
N VAL A 20 -10.99 -2.75 -8.98
CA VAL A 20 -10.67 -2.48 -7.57
C VAL A 20 -10.54 -3.82 -6.85
N ASP A 21 -9.43 -4.51 -7.13
CA ASP A 21 -9.08 -5.79 -6.54
C ASP A 21 -7.60 -5.81 -6.08
N ASP A 22 -7.28 -6.67 -5.11
CA ASP A 22 -5.94 -6.75 -4.50
C ASP A 22 -5.02 -7.69 -5.30
N GLU A 23 -5.24 -7.76 -6.62
CA GLU A 23 -4.54 -8.62 -7.56
C GLU A 23 -4.26 -7.89 -8.88
N ILE A 24 -3.26 -8.35 -9.61
CA ILE A 24 -2.94 -7.88 -10.96
C ILE A 24 -2.28 -9.02 -11.73
N PHE A 25 -2.52 -9.07 -13.03
CA PHE A 25 -1.83 -10.00 -13.92
C PHE A 25 -0.65 -9.30 -14.61
N CYS A 26 0.56 -9.73 -14.30
CA CYS A 26 1.77 -9.32 -14.99
C CYS A 26 2.25 -10.49 -15.86
N ASN A 27 2.24 -10.35 -17.18
CA ASN A 27 2.63 -11.42 -18.12
C ASN A 27 1.92 -12.76 -17.82
N GLN A 28 0.59 -12.71 -17.63
CA GLN A 28 -0.26 -13.87 -17.29
C GLN A 28 0.00 -14.48 -15.90
N ILE A 29 0.92 -13.93 -15.11
CA ILE A 29 1.17 -14.35 -13.73
C ILE A 29 0.37 -13.46 -12.78
N LYS A 30 -0.48 -14.08 -11.97
CA LYS A 30 -1.22 -13.39 -10.91
C LYS A 30 -0.27 -12.96 -9.79
N ARG A 31 -0.27 -11.67 -9.48
CA ARG A 31 0.41 -11.04 -8.34
C ARG A 31 -0.59 -10.20 -7.58
N GLY A 32 -0.24 -9.67 -6.42
CA GLY A 32 -1.19 -8.90 -5.61
C GLY A 32 -0.71 -8.67 -4.20
N GLN A 33 -1.63 -8.25 -3.34
CA GLN A 33 -1.37 -8.01 -1.92
C GLN A 33 -0.23 -7.00 -1.69
N PHE A 34 -0.05 -6.07 -2.62
CA PHE A 34 1.00 -5.07 -2.55
C PHE A 34 0.68 -4.06 -1.46
N ARG A 35 1.70 -3.69 -0.69
CA ARG A 35 1.57 -2.79 0.44
C ARG A 35 2.62 -1.69 0.39
N LEU A 36 2.29 -0.54 0.95
CA LEU A 36 3.27 0.44 1.40
C LEU A 36 3.48 0.22 2.90
N HIS A 37 4.69 -0.13 3.30
CA HIS A 37 5.00 -0.51 4.68
C HIS A 37 6.45 -0.19 5.08
N PRO A 38 6.78 -0.09 6.38
CA PRO A 38 8.15 0.04 6.81
C PRO A 38 8.90 -1.28 6.60
N LYS A 39 10.23 -1.20 6.49
CA LYS A 39 11.09 -2.38 6.37
C LYS A 39 10.83 -3.37 7.50
N GLY A 40 10.42 -4.58 7.10
CA GLY A 40 10.27 -5.70 8.01
C GLY A 40 11.62 -6.35 8.37
N PRO A 41 11.65 -7.27 9.34
CA PRO A 41 12.87 -7.92 9.81
C PRO A 41 13.65 -8.65 8.70
N SER A 42 12.96 -9.15 7.69
CA SER A 42 13.56 -9.86 6.54
C SER A 42 14.07 -8.94 5.43
N GLY A 43 13.74 -7.65 5.47
CA GLY A 43 14.15 -6.68 4.46
C GLY A 43 13.63 -6.95 3.03
N ARG A 44 12.66 -7.85 2.85
CA ARG A 44 12.11 -8.18 1.54
C ARG A 44 10.94 -7.27 1.19
N SER A 45 10.91 -6.82 -0.07
CA SER A 45 9.79 -6.04 -0.62
C SER A 45 8.81 -6.91 -1.42
N ASP A 46 9.28 -7.93 -2.14
CA ASP A 46 8.46 -8.85 -2.96
C ASP A 46 7.42 -8.15 -3.89
N GLY A 47 7.69 -6.88 -4.26
CA GLY A 47 6.82 -6.02 -5.07
C GLY A 47 6.03 -4.96 -4.29
N CYS A 48 6.09 -4.97 -2.96
CA CYS A 48 5.66 -3.88 -2.10
C CYS A 48 6.59 -2.66 -2.21
N ILE A 49 6.09 -1.49 -1.79
CA ILE A 49 6.91 -0.30 -1.59
C ILE A 49 7.34 -0.28 -0.13
N VAL A 50 8.66 -0.33 0.10
CA VAL A 50 9.23 -0.41 1.44
C VAL A 50 9.91 0.92 1.79
N ILE A 51 9.55 1.48 2.94
CA ILE A 51 10.26 2.62 3.54
C ILE A 51 11.26 2.07 4.56
N ASP A 52 12.55 2.35 4.38
CA ASP A 52 13.62 1.75 5.19
C ASP A 52 13.52 2.10 6.67
N ASP A 53 13.38 3.38 7.02
CA ASP A 53 13.23 3.82 8.40
C ASP A 53 11.76 3.83 8.84
N ARG A 54 11.47 3.20 9.97
CA ARG A 54 10.09 3.10 10.51
C ARG A 54 9.51 4.47 10.86
N ARG A 55 10.30 5.44 11.29
CA ARG A 55 9.84 6.80 11.60
C ARG A 55 9.45 7.54 10.34
N ASP A 56 10.21 7.36 9.25
CA ASP A 56 9.88 7.96 7.96
C ASP A 56 8.59 7.37 7.37
N PHE A 57 8.35 6.08 7.55
CA PHE A 57 7.06 5.46 7.24
C PHE A 57 5.91 6.14 7.99
N TYR A 58 6.03 6.33 9.31
CA TYR A 58 4.98 6.98 10.10
C TYR A 58 4.78 8.46 9.74
N ARG A 59 5.84 9.18 9.37
CA ARG A 59 5.75 10.55 8.83
C ARG A 59 4.95 10.56 7.52
N LEU A 60 5.30 9.67 6.58
CA LEU A 60 4.58 9.54 5.31
C LEU A 60 3.12 9.16 5.52
N ARG A 61 2.84 8.20 6.40
CA ARG A 61 1.48 7.80 6.76
C ARG A 61 0.67 8.98 7.29
N ALA A 62 1.24 9.77 8.20
CA ALA A 62 0.57 10.97 8.71
C ALA A 62 0.24 11.98 7.60
N LEU A 63 1.17 12.19 6.66
CA LEU A 63 0.96 13.07 5.50
C LEU A 63 -0.13 12.55 4.55
N LEU A 64 -0.17 11.24 4.29
CA LEU A 64 -1.20 10.64 3.44
C LEU A 64 -2.57 10.64 4.12
N SER A 65 -2.62 10.38 5.43
CA SER A 65 -3.88 10.32 6.19
C SER A 65 -4.46 11.67 6.57
N CYS A 66 -3.67 12.75 6.58
CA CYS A 66 -4.17 14.09 6.93
C CYS A 66 -4.94 14.76 5.78
N HIS A 67 -4.78 14.28 4.55
CA HIS A 67 -5.55 14.75 3.40
C HIS A 67 -6.91 14.07 3.34
N ARG A 68 -7.91 14.75 2.75
CA ARG A 68 -9.22 14.15 2.49
C ARG A 68 -9.04 12.97 1.54
N ALA A 69 -9.35 11.76 2.01
CA ALA A 69 -9.35 10.57 1.15
C ALA A 69 -10.37 10.72 0.01
N HIS A 70 -10.04 10.18 -1.15
CA HIS A 70 -10.86 10.25 -2.35
C HIS A 70 -11.63 8.94 -2.53
N PRO A 71 -12.95 8.97 -2.81
CA PRO A 71 -13.69 7.76 -3.11
C PRO A 71 -13.15 7.11 -4.38
N VAL A 72 -13.00 5.79 -4.38
CA VAL A 72 -12.58 5.04 -5.56
C VAL A 72 -13.84 4.62 -6.34
N PRO A 73 -14.06 5.12 -7.57
CA PRO A 73 -15.27 4.82 -8.34
C PRO A 73 -15.51 3.32 -8.49
N GLY A 74 -16.76 2.89 -8.37
CA GLY A 74 -17.13 1.48 -8.50
C GLY A 74 -16.79 0.60 -7.29
N SER A 75 -16.43 1.18 -6.14
CA SER A 75 -16.13 0.45 -4.91
C SER A 75 -16.59 1.18 -3.65
N ASN A 76 -16.53 0.50 -2.50
CA ASN A 76 -16.71 1.09 -1.17
C ASN A 76 -15.39 1.57 -0.54
N LEU A 77 -14.31 1.66 -1.32
CA LEU A 77 -12.99 2.04 -0.83
C LEU A 77 -12.73 3.54 -1.00
N VAL A 78 -11.79 4.02 -0.19
CA VAL A 78 -11.22 5.36 -0.31
C VAL A 78 -9.71 5.25 -0.52
N ALA A 79 -9.16 6.13 -1.35
CA ALA A 79 -7.74 6.23 -1.63
C ALA A 79 -7.15 7.46 -0.92
N TYR A 80 -6.01 7.27 -0.27
CA TYR A 80 -5.24 8.35 0.37
C TYR A 80 -4.26 9.04 -0.60
N GLY A 81 -4.06 8.48 -1.79
CA GLY A 81 -3.17 9.02 -2.80
C GLY A 81 -2.99 8.07 -3.97
N LYS A 82 -2.23 8.52 -4.98
CA LYS A 82 -1.83 7.73 -6.14
C LYS A 82 -0.30 7.71 -6.20
N VAL A 83 0.27 6.52 -6.34
CA VAL A 83 1.71 6.36 -6.61
C VAL A 83 1.91 6.14 -8.11
N VAL A 84 2.90 6.83 -8.67
CA VAL A 84 3.31 6.64 -10.06
C VAL A 84 4.72 6.07 -10.04
N VAL A 85 4.86 4.86 -10.56
CA VAL A 85 6.15 4.19 -10.72
C VAL A 85 6.64 4.45 -12.15
N ARG A 86 7.91 4.81 -12.30
CA ARG A 86 8.57 5.07 -13.59
C ARG A 86 9.69 4.08 -13.82
#